data_AF-A0A1V4ZJZ4-F1
#
_entry.id   AF-A0A1V4ZJZ4-F1
#
_cell.length_a   1.000
_cell.length_b   1.000
_cell.length_c   1.000
_cell.angle_alpha   90.00
_cell.angle_beta   90.00
_cell.angle_gamma   90.00
#
_symmetry.space_group_name_H-M   'P 1'
#
loop_
_entity.id
_entity.type
_entity.pdbx_description
1 polymer ?
#
loop_
_entity_poly.entity_id
_entity_poly.type
_entity_poly.pdbx_seq_one_letter_code
_entity_poly.pdbx_strand_id
1 'polypeptide(L)'
;MSLAQRLLNDKELDLAKHLNVILMDNSYNSGSFICDIIPAYWETVGDRQRTIDPDGIYRPLYYVHQYGGLRDFHNHTRTFMANLSGHLEGCLLQLTPSPPKFRTPHKPYGGLVKELSESGILLNDLATDLWQFNQAINVPSKHFNAYHPTQWLDVRTFGVEEASCAFVLTRHLSIQLFDLLSSRGVALPHQWPPFKDGWLTWSPSID
;
A
#
# COMPACT_ATOMS: atom_id res chain seq x y z
N MET A 1 12.14 18.53 6.68
CA MET A 1 11.82 17.94 5.36
C MET A 1 10.94 16.73 5.61
N SER A 2 9.75 16.65 4.99
CA SER A 2 8.85 15.51 5.17
C SER A 2 9.38 14.25 4.47
N LEU A 3 8.89 13.07 4.85
CA LEU A 3 9.27 11.80 4.20
C LEU A 3 8.99 11.83 2.69
N ALA A 4 7.83 12.37 2.30
CA ALA A 4 7.45 12.55 0.89
C ALA A 4 8.45 13.43 0.13
N GLN A 5 8.83 14.59 0.68
CA GLN A 5 9.82 15.49 0.06
C GLN A 5 11.21 14.85 -0.09
N ARG A 6 11.53 13.85 0.73
CA ARG A 6 12.82 13.16 0.69
C ARG A 6 12.86 12.03 -0.32
N LEU A 7 11.76 11.27 -0.43
CA LEU A 7 11.72 10.03 -1.20
C LEU A 7 11.11 10.17 -2.58
N LEU A 8 10.11 11.05 -2.72
CA LEU A 8 9.37 11.22 -3.97
C LEU A 8 10.07 12.27 -4.83
N ASN A 9 10.19 11.97 -6.12
CA ASN A 9 10.60 12.97 -7.10
C ASN A 9 9.44 13.94 -7.43
N ASP A 10 9.71 14.99 -8.20
CA ASP A 10 8.71 16.02 -8.56
C ASP A 10 7.46 15.43 -9.20
N LYS A 11 7.61 14.46 -10.13
CA LYS A 11 6.46 13.80 -10.79
C LYS A 11 5.63 12.98 -9.81
N GLU A 12 6.26 12.31 -8.85
CA GLU A 12 5.56 11.54 -7.83
C GLU A 12 4.84 12.45 -6.82
N LEU A 13 5.44 13.59 -6.47
CA LEU A 13 4.78 14.62 -5.66
C LEU A 13 3.57 15.21 -6.39
N ASP A 14 3.67 15.47 -7.69
CA ASP A 14 2.56 15.96 -8.49
C ASP A 14 1.46 14.91 -8.66
N LEU A 15 1.83 13.62 -8.78
CA LEU A 15 0.86 12.53 -8.75
C LEU A 15 0.10 12.49 -7.42
N ALA A 16 0.77 12.68 -6.29
CA ALA A 16 0.10 12.72 -4.98
C ALA A 16 -0.90 13.89 -4.88
N LYS A 17 -0.56 15.07 -5.41
CA LYS A 17 -1.47 16.21 -5.47
C LYS A 17 -2.67 15.93 -6.38
N HIS A 18 -2.43 15.31 -7.55
CA HIS A 18 -3.49 14.97 -8.49
C HIS A 18 -4.45 13.92 -7.92
N LEU A 19 -3.92 12.89 -7.26
CA LEU A 19 -4.71 11.91 -6.52
C LEU A 19 -5.58 12.56 -5.46
N ASN A 20 -5.06 13.54 -4.72
CA ASN A 20 -5.85 14.26 -3.72
C ASN A 20 -7.07 14.95 -4.36
N VAL A 21 -6.89 15.62 -5.50
CA VAL A 21 -8.01 16.24 -6.24
C VAL A 21 -9.03 15.19 -6.66
N ILE A 22 -8.58 14.08 -7.26
CA ILE A 22 -9.45 13.01 -7.73
C ILE A 22 -10.22 12.35 -6.59
N LEU A 23 -9.55 12.05 -5.46
CA LEU A 23 -10.13 11.38 -4.31
C LEU A 23 -11.05 12.28 -3.48
N MET A 24 -10.92 13.60 -3.59
CA MET A 24 -11.84 14.56 -3.00
C MET A 24 -13.09 14.79 -3.85
N ASP A 25 -13.05 14.45 -5.14
CA ASP A 25 -14.14 14.68 -6.07
C ASP A 25 -15.10 13.48 -6.10
N ASN A 26 -16.22 13.62 -5.40
CA ASN A 26 -17.24 12.58 -5.30
C ASN A 26 -17.95 12.26 -6.63
N SER A 27 -17.69 13.03 -7.71
CA SER A 27 -18.23 12.74 -9.04
C SER A 27 -17.46 11.65 -9.78
N TYR A 28 -16.25 11.30 -9.33
CA TYR A 28 -15.37 10.36 -10.00
C TYR A 28 -15.37 8.97 -9.37
N ASN A 29 -15.26 7.95 -10.21
CA ASN A 29 -14.83 6.62 -9.77
C ASN A 29 -13.31 6.52 -9.90
N SER A 30 -12.63 7.03 -8.87
CA SER A 30 -11.19 6.98 -8.68
C SER A 30 -10.60 5.57 -8.63
N GLY A 31 -11.44 4.52 -8.47
CA GLY A 31 -11.00 3.13 -8.42
C GLY A 31 -10.29 2.69 -9.70
N SER A 32 -10.79 3.11 -10.86
CA SER A 32 -10.16 2.82 -12.16
C SER A 32 -8.74 3.41 -12.25
N PHE A 33 -8.56 4.66 -11.80
CA PHE A 33 -7.26 5.30 -11.77
C PHE A 33 -6.29 4.63 -10.79
N ILE A 34 -6.77 4.25 -9.61
CA ILE A 34 -5.97 3.51 -8.63
C ILE A 34 -5.54 2.15 -9.20
N CYS A 35 -6.46 1.44 -9.88
CA CYS A 35 -6.16 0.19 -10.57
C CYS A 35 -5.06 0.33 -11.61
N ASP A 36 -5.00 1.45 -12.34
CA ASP A 36 -3.95 1.71 -13.32
C ASP A 36 -2.55 1.88 -12.72
N ILE A 37 -2.48 2.23 -11.43
CA ILE A 37 -1.23 2.51 -10.71
C ILE A 37 -0.74 1.28 -9.93
N ILE A 38 -1.64 0.46 -9.38
CA ILE A 38 -1.28 -0.72 -8.59
C ILE A 38 -0.95 -1.95 -9.46
N PRO A 39 -0.15 -2.91 -8.97
CA PRO A 39 0.03 -4.21 -9.62
C PRO A 39 -1.30 -4.94 -9.79
N ALA A 40 -1.39 -5.82 -10.80
CA ALA A 40 -2.48 -6.78 -10.85
C ALA A 40 -2.48 -7.65 -9.59
N TYR A 41 -3.60 -7.66 -8.87
CA TYR A 41 -3.75 -8.32 -7.58
C TYR A 41 -4.75 -9.48 -7.61
N TRP A 42 -5.40 -9.70 -8.75
CA TRP A 42 -6.36 -10.78 -8.96
C TRP A 42 -6.14 -11.46 -10.32
N GLU A 43 -6.56 -12.71 -10.42
CA GLU A 43 -6.58 -13.45 -11.66
C GLU A 43 -7.91 -14.17 -11.81
N THR A 44 -8.30 -14.41 -13.07
CA THR A 44 -9.50 -15.17 -13.41
C THR A 44 -9.09 -16.59 -13.75
N VAL A 45 -9.56 -17.56 -12.96
CA VAL A 45 -9.32 -18.99 -13.16
C VAL A 45 -10.67 -19.69 -13.37
N GLY A 46 -10.97 -20.03 -14.62
CA GLY A 46 -12.32 -20.43 -15.02
C GLY A 46 -13.31 -19.28 -14.79
N ASP A 47 -14.42 -19.55 -14.11
CA ASP A 47 -15.45 -18.54 -13.79
C ASP A 47 -15.23 -17.84 -12.43
N ARG A 48 -14.07 -18.05 -11.79
CA ARG A 48 -13.79 -17.50 -10.45
C ARG A 48 -12.63 -16.50 -10.49
N GLN A 49 -12.84 -15.36 -9.85
CA GLN A 49 -11.77 -14.42 -9.54
C GLN A 49 -11.15 -14.78 -8.18
N ARG A 50 -9.82 -14.82 -8.12
CA ARG A 50 -9.09 -15.02 -6.87
C ARG A 50 -7.95 -14.01 -6.76
N THR A 51 -7.64 -13.60 -5.53
CA THR A 51 -6.42 -12.84 -5.24
C THR A 51 -5.20 -13.66 -5.64
N ILE A 52 -4.21 -12.98 -6.19
CA ILE A 52 -2.94 -13.58 -6.59
C ILE A 52 -2.07 -13.85 -5.35
N ASP A 53 -1.30 -14.94 -5.39
CA ASP A 53 -0.33 -15.26 -4.36
C ASP A 53 0.98 -14.45 -4.53
N PRO A 54 1.62 -13.97 -3.43
CA PRO A 54 1.21 -14.17 -2.04
C PRO A 54 0.02 -13.28 -1.61
N ASP A 55 -1.05 -13.88 -1.08
CA ASP A 55 -2.28 -13.18 -0.64
C ASP A 55 -1.97 -11.99 0.29
N GLY A 56 -0.97 -12.12 1.18
CA GLY A 56 -0.56 -11.05 2.10
C GLY A 56 -0.04 -9.78 1.41
N ILE A 57 0.49 -9.89 0.19
CA ILE A 57 0.97 -8.74 -0.60
C ILE A 57 -0.18 -8.17 -1.42
N TYR A 58 -0.91 -9.00 -2.16
CA TYR A 58 -1.85 -8.53 -3.17
C TYR A 58 -3.26 -8.26 -2.63
N ARG A 59 -3.70 -8.95 -1.58
CA ARG A 59 -5.04 -8.75 -1.02
C ARG A 59 -5.27 -7.35 -0.44
N PRO A 60 -4.32 -6.73 0.28
CA PRO A 60 -4.51 -5.36 0.72
C PRO A 60 -4.71 -4.40 -0.46
N LEU A 61 -4.05 -4.63 -1.61
CA LEU A 61 -4.21 -3.81 -2.81
C LEU A 61 -5.63 -3.89 -3.41
N TYR A 62 -6.29 -5.05 -3.34
CA TYR A 62 -7.71 -5.17 -3.69
C TYR A 62 -8.57 -4.19 -2.87
N TYR A 63 -8.34 -4.11 -1.56
CA TYR A 63 -9.09 -3.20 -0.70
C TYR A 63 -8.66 -1.73 -0.90
N VAL A 64 -7.39 -1.44 -1.16
CA VAL A 64 -6.94 -0.09 -1.57
C VAL A 64 -7.73 0.38 -2.80
N HIS A 65 -7.83 -0.46 -3.83
CA HIS A 65 -8.67 -0.17 -4.99
C HIS A 65 -10.14 0.04 -4.61
N GLN A 66 -10.75 -0.90 -3.87
CA GLN A 66 -12.16 -0.85 -3.53
C GLN A 66 -12.52 0.41 -2.74
N TYR A 67 -11.78 0.71 -1.67
CA TYR A 67 -12.02 1.89 -0.82
C TYR A 67 -11.69 3.18 -1.55
N GLY A 68 -10.60 3.18 -2.32
CA GLY A 68 -10.17 4.33 -3.09
C GLY A 68 -11.14 4.71 -4.21
N GLY A 69 -12.03 3.82 -4.66
CA GLY A 69 -13.09 4.11 -5.63
C GLY A 69 -14.45 4.51 -5.03
N LEU A 70 -14.56 4.65 -3.70
CA LEU A 70 -15.80 5.06 -3.06
C LEU A 70 -16.02 6.56 -3.19
N ARG A 71 -17.24 6.96 -3.55
CA ARG A 71 -17.65 8.37 -3.66
C ARG A 71 -17.53 9.15 -2.36
N ASP A 72 -17.47 8.48 -1.21
CA ASP A 72 -17.32 9.08 0.11
C ASP A 72 -15.94 8.75 0.71
N PHE A 73 -14.90 8.68 -0.13
CA PHE A 73 -13.53 8.28 0.25
C PHE A 73 -13.01 8.94 1.54
N HIS A 74 -13.34 10.21 1.79
CA HIS A 74 -12.95 10.93 3.01
C HIS A 74 -13.36 10.22 4.32
N ASN A 75 -14.44 9.42 4.30
CA ASN A 75 -14.88 8.61 5.45
C ASN A 75 -14.10 7.29 5.61
N HIS A 76 -13.36 6.89 4.57
CA HIS A 76 -12.67 5.61 4.46
C HIS A 76 -11.14 5.74 4.45
N THR A 77 -10.59 6.95 4.59
CA THR A 77 -9.14 7.21 4.56
C THR A 77 -8.39 6.33 5.57
N ARG A 78 -8.93 6.13 6.77
CA ARG A 78 -8.34 5.24 7.78
C ARG A 78 -8.20 3.80 7.30
N THR A 79 -9.26 3.25 6.70
CA THR A 79 -9.24 1.87 6.18
C THR A 79 -8.32 1.77 4.98
N PHE A 80 -8.32 2.76 4.09
CA PHE A 80 -7.39 2.85 2.98
C PHE A 80 -5.92 2.83 3.46
N MET A 81 -5.59 3.67 4.44
CA MET A 81 -4.26 3.72 5.07
C MET A 81 -3.85 2.40 5.74
N ALA A 82 -4.79 1.74 6.43
CA ALA A 82 -4.56 0.42 7.00
C ALA A 82 -4.18 -0.63 5.93
N ASN A 83 -4.81 -0.58 4.76
CA ASN A 83 -4.51 -1.49 3.66
C ASN A 83 -3.17 -1.18 2.98
N LEU A 84 -2.77 0.10 2.88
CA LEU A 84 -1.43 0.48 2.42
C LEU A 84 -0.34 -0.08 3.33
N SER A 85 -0.51 0.08 4.65
CA SER A 85 0.39 -0.52 5.63
C SER A 85 0.37 -2.05 5.53
N GLY A 86 -0.81 -2.66 5.42
CA GLY A 86 -0.95 -4.11 5.28
C GLY A 86 -0.23 -4.69 4.06
N HIS A 87 -0.21 -3.98 2.93
CA HIS A 87 0.56 -4.37 1.75
C HIS A 87 2.07 -4.42 2.06
N LEU A 88 2.61 -3.37 2.66
CA LEU A 88 4.02 -3.29 3.04
C LEU A 88 4.38 -4.32 4.12
N GLU A 89 3.50 -4.57 5.10
CA GLU A 89 3.67 -5.68 6.06
C GLU A 89 3.75 -7.03 5.33
N GLY A 90 2.88 -7.26 4.34
CA GLY A 90 2.91 -8.45 3.50
C GLY A 90 4.26 -8.65 2.81
N CYS A 91 4.82 -7.58 2.25
CA CYS A 91 6.16 -7.61 1.65
C CYS A 91 7.25 -7.96 2.68
N LEU A 92 7.22 -7.31 3.85
CA LEU A 92 8.19 -7.56 4.92
C LEU A 92 8.10 -8.99 5.46
N LEU A 93 6.90 -9.55 5.60
CA LEU A 93 6.72 -10.94 6.02
C LEU A 93 7.37 -11.93 5.06
N GLN A 94 7.25 -11.69 3.75
CA GLN A 94 7.88 -12.54 2.73
C GLN A 94 9.42 -12.48 2.77
N LEU A 95 10.01 -11.46 3.41
CA LEU A 95 11.46 -11.36 3.62
C LEU A 95 11.95 -12.14 4.86
N THR A 96 11.04 -12.59 5.73
CA THR A 96 11.42 -13.36 6.91
C THR A 96 11.90 -14.77 6.53
N PRO A 97 12.75 -15.44 7.32
CA PRO A 97 13.24 -16.78 7.01
C PRO A 97 12.16 -17.87 6.96
N SER A 98 11.00 -17.62 7.57
CA SER A 98 9.88 -18.55 7.64
C SER A 98 8.58 -17.79 7.47
N PRO A 99 8.30 -17.32 6.24
CA PRO A 99 7.12 -16.52 5.98
C PRO A 99 5.87 -17.36 6.31
N PRO A 100 4.92 -16.83 7.08
CA PRO A 100 3.74 -17.58 7.45
C PRO A 100 2.94 -17.96 6.19
N LYS A 101 2.54 -19.24 6.10
CA LYS A 101 1.65 -19.73 5.03
C LYS A 101 0.19 -19.26 5.20
N PHE A 102 -0.15 -18.71 6.36
CA PHE A 102 -1.50 -18.26 6.71
C PHE A 102 -1.58 -16.74 6.81
N ARG A 103 -2.81 -16.25 6.64
CA ARG A 103 -3.22 -14.84 6.44
C ARG A 103 -2.87 -13.85 7.56
N THR A 104 -2.30 -14.29 8.68
CA THR A 104 -2.17 -13.45 9.87
C THR A 104 -0.70 -13.20 10.21
N PRO A 105 -0.22 -11.96 10.06
CA PRO A 105 1.04 -11.56 10.65
C PRO A 105 0.95 -11.73 12.17
N HIS A 106 1.90 -12.45 12.77
CA HIS A 106 2.04 -12.51 14.23
C HIS A 106 2.76 -11.27 14.80
N LYS A 107 3.42 -10.48 13.95
CA LYS A 107 4.23 -9.33 14.36
C LYS A 107 3.75 -8.05 13.67
N PRO A 108 3.62 -6.93 14.41
CA PRO A 108 3.21 -5.64 13.84
C PRO A 108 4.31 -5.04 12.95
N TYR A 109 3.93 -4.24 11.94
CA TYR A 109 4.81 -3.56 10.98
C TYR A 109 6.18 -3.14 11.56
N GLY A 110 6.17 -2.28 12.59
CA GLY A 110 7.40 -1.73 13.17
C GLY A 110 8.33 -2.80 13.78
N GLY A 111 7.76 -3.90 14.27
CA GLY A 111 8.52 -5.06 14.75
C GLY A 111 9.23 -5.80 13.61
N LEU A 112 8.57 -5.95 12.46
CA LEU A 112 9.17 -6.57 11.27
C LEU A 112 10.31 -5.73 10.71
N VAL A 113 10.14 -4.40 10.60
CA VAL A 113 11.21 -3.51 10.14
C VAL A 113 12.43 -3.63 11.04
N LYS A 114 12.23 -3.60 12.36
CA LYS A 114 13.32 -3.73 13.34
C LYS A 114 14.04 -5.07 13.19
N GLU A 115 13.31 -6.18 13.19
CA GLU A 115 13.88 -7.53 13.10
C GLU A 115 14.67 -7.75 11.79
N LEU A 116 14.11 -7.33 10.66
CA LEU A 116 14.76 -7.50 9.35
C LEU A 116 15.98 -6.57 9.20
N SER A 117 15.97 -5.40 9.84
CA SER A 117 17.14 -4.52 9.93
C SER A 117 18.24 -5.12 10.82
N GLU A 118 17.89 -5.62 12.01
CA GLU A 118 18.83 -6.30 12.92
C GLU A 118 19.43 -7.58 12.29
N SER A 119 18.67 -8.24 11.43
CA SER A 119 19.11 -9.43 10.67
C SER A 119 19.92 -9.09 9.41
N GLY A 120 20.12 -7.81 9.08
CA GLY A 120 20.85 -7.37 7.89
C GLY A 120 20.14 -7.65 6.55
N ILE A 121 18.82 -7.94 6.59
CA ILE A 121 18.02 -8.19 5.38
C ILE A 121 17.57 -6.86 4.76
N LEU A 122 17.13 -5.91 5.58
CA LEU A 122 16.84 -4.55 5.13
C LEU A 122 18.11 -3.71 5.17
N LEU A 123 18.38 -3.00 4.08
CA LEU A 123 19.39 -1.95 4.04
C LEU A 123 19.01 -0.82 5.00
N ASN A 124 19.99 -0.17 5.62
CA ASN A 124 19.77 0.85 6.66
C ASN A 124 18.84 1.99 6.18
N ASP A 125 19.00 2.43 4.93
CA ASP A 125 18.20 3.53 4.38
C ASP A 125 16.73 3.11 4.22
N LEU A 126 16.47 1.96 3.59
CA LEU A 126 15.12 1.42 3.43
C LEU A 126 14.47 1.10 4.79
N ALA A 127 15.21 0.54 5.75
CA ALA A 127 14.71 0.32 7.11
C ALA A 127 14.31 1.64 7.79
N THR A 128 15.12 2.69 7.65
CA THR A 128 14.83 4.03 8.17
C THR A 128 13.56 4.61 7.54
N ASP A 129 13.41 4.46 6.22
CA ASP A 129 12.26 4.96 5.46
C ASP A 129 10.97 4.26 5.87
N LEU A 130 10.98 2.94 5.95
CA LEU A 130 9.86 2.13 6.41
C LEU A 130 9.48 2.45 7.85
N TRP A 131 10.48 2.69 8.73
CA TRP A 131 10.23 3.08 10.10
C TRP A 131 9.58 4.47 10.19
N GLN A 132 10.07 5.45 9.45
CA GLN A 132 9.47 6.79 9.39
C GLN A 132 8.05 6.75 8.82
N PHE A 133 7.81 5.94 7.78
CA PHE A 133 6.48 5.70 7.23
C PHE A 133 5.54 5.12 8.28
N ASN A 134 5.97 4.09 9.01
CA ASN A 134 5.21 3.50 10.10
C ASN A 134 4.90 4.50 11.22
N GLN A 135 5.81 5.40 11.56
CA GLN A 135 5.56 6.41 12.59
C GLN A 135 4.57 7.49 12.13
N ALA A 136 4.64 7.87 10.85
CA ALA A 136 3.71 8.84 10.27
C ALA A 136 2.29 8.27 10.20
N ILE A 137 2.17 7.03 9.75
CA ILE A 137 0.86 6.40 9.57
C ILE A 137 0.34 5.86 10.90
N ASN A 138 1.17 5.15 11.67
CA ASN A 138 0.86 4.50 12.95
C ASN A 138 -0.62 4.10 13.13
N VAL A 139 -1.23 3.59 12.06
CA VAL A 139 -2.56 3.00 12.12
C VAL A 139 -2.32 1.64 12.74
N PRO A 140 -2.94 1.31 13.88
CA PRO A 140 -2.90 -0.04 14.43
C PRO A 140 -3.75 -0.93 13.53
N SER A 141 -3.27 -1.24 12.34
CA SER A 141 -3.58 -2.48 11.64
C SER A 141 -2.87 -3.61 12.37
N LYS A 142 -3.17 -3.77 13.66
CA LYS A 142 -2.87 -5.00 14.39
C LYS A 142 -4.06 -5.92 14.19
N HIS A 143 -3.85 -6.87 13.29
CA HIS A 143 -4.65 -8.06 13.04
C HIS A 143 -5.87 -7.82 12.13
N PHE A 144 -5.70 -8.13 10.84
CA PHE A 144 -6.79 -8.68 10.04
C PHE A 144 -7.28 -9.96 10.72
N ASN A 145 -8.29 -9.82 11.59
CA ASN A 145 -9.11 -10.94 11.99
C ASN A 145 -10.49 -10.70 11.41
N ALA A 146 -11.00 -11.61 10.58
CA ALA A 146 -12.35 -11.55 10.04
C ALA A 146 -13.45 -11.51 11.14
N TYR A 147 -13.05 -11.64 12.40
CA TYR A 147 -13.90 -11.72 13.58
C TYR A 147 -13.75 -10.56 14.57
N HIS A 148 -12.84 -9.59 14.33
CA HIS A 148 -12.71 -8.43 15.21
C HIS A 148 -12.66 -7.12 14.43
N PRO A 149 -13.66 -6.23 14.57
CA PRO A 149 -13.58 -4.90 14.01
C PRO A 149 -12.46 -4.12 14.69
N THR A 150 -11.56 -3.54 13.89
CA THR A 150 -10.40 -2.69 14.23
C THR A 150 -10.76 -1.36 14.93
N GLN A 151 -11.87 -1.31 15.65
CA GLN A 151 -12.52 -0.07 16.07
C GLN A 151 -11.87 0.66 17.26
N TRP A 152 -10.96 0.06 18.04
CA TRP A 152 -10.84 0.50 19.45
C TRP A 152 -9.54 1.16 19.92
N LEU A 153 -8.49 1.37 19.12
CA LEU A 153 -7.22 1.91 19.68
C LEU A 153 -6.50 3.02 18.89
N ASP A 154 -7.03 3.47 17.76
CA ASP A 154 -6.52 4.69 17.11
C ASP A 154 -7.66 5.53 16.54
N VAL A 155 -7.70 6.77 17.01
CA VAL A 155 -8.74 7.78 16.74
C VAL A 155 -8.28 8.74 15.65
N ARG A 156 -7.11 8.53 15.03
CA ARG A 156 -6.61 9.39 13.96
C ARG A 156 -7.50 9.30 12.72
N THR A 157 -8.04 10.44 12.34
CA THR A 157 -8.61 10.67 11.01
C THR A 157 -7.51 11.19 10.10
N PHE A 158 -7.29 10.53 8.96
CA PHE A 158 -6.35 10.99 7.94
C PHE A 158 -7.08 11.88 6.95
N GLY A 159 -6.47 12.98 6.57
CA GLY A 159 -6.92 13.80 5.45
C GLY A 159 -6.76 13.03 4.12
N VAL A 160 -7.53 13.43 3.11
CA VAL A 160 -7.39 12.87 1.75
C VAL A 160 -5.99 13.14 1.18
N GLU A 161 -5.40 14.30 1.50
CA GLU A 161 -4.04 14.64 1.10
C GLU A 161 -2.99 13.69 1.69
N GLU A 162 -3.12 13.37 2.98
CA GLU A 162 -2.24 12.42 3.67
C GLU A 162 -2.38 11.03 3.06
N ALA A 163 -3.62 10.59 2.78
CA ALA A 163 -3.88 9.30 2.15
C ALA A 163 -3.31 9.21 0.73
N SER A 164 -3.42 10.29 -0.04
CA SER A 164 -2.88 10.39 -1.40
C SER A 164 -1.36 10.33 -1.41
N CYS A 165 -0.70 11.09 -0.51
CA CYS A 165 0.74 11.04 -0.35
C CYS A 165 1.22 9.66 0.13
N ALA A 166 0.51 9.06 1.08
CA ALA A 166 0.83 7.74 1.58
C ALA A 166 0.72 6.67 0.50
N PHE A 167 -0.27 6.74 -0.40
CA PHE A 167 -0.39 5.81 -1.52
C PHE A 167 0.84 5.86 -2.44
N VAL A 168 1.30 7.05 -2.81
CA VAL A 168 2.49 7.21 -3.66
C VAL A 168 3.77 6.76 -2.95
N LEU A 169 3.90 7.08 -1.65
CA LEU A 169 4.98 6.57 -0.81
C LEU A 169 4.96 5.04 -0.72
N THR A 170 3.79 4.42 -0.57
CA THR A 170 3.63 2.96 -0.57
C THR A 170 4.12 2.37 -1.89
N ARG A 171 3.72 2.94 -3.03
CA ARG A 171 4.25 2.51 -4.34
C ARG A 171 5.77 2.56 -4.37
N HIS A 172 6.36 3.69 -3.96
CA HIS A 172 7.81 3.89 -3.96
C HIS A 172 8.54 2.85 -3.09
N LEU A 173 8.08 2.67 -1.84
CA LEU A 173 8.66 1.72 -0.90
C LEU A 173 8.46 0.26 -1.35
N SER A 174 7.30 -0.05 -1.93
CA SER A 174 7.00 -1.38 -2.44
C SER A 174 7.86 -1.78 -3.62
N ILE A 175 8.22 -0.85 -4.52
CA ILE A 175 9.16 -1.12 -5.62
C ILE A 175 10.51 -1.59 -5.04
N GLN A 176 11.05 -0.86 -4.06
CA GLN A 176 12.31 -1.25 -3.40
C GLN A 176 12.21 -2.60 -2.68
N LEU A 177 11.07 -2.86 -2.03
CA LEU A 177 10.82 -4.15 -1.38
C LEU A 177 10.65 -5.30 -2.39
N PHE A 178 10.05 -5.05 -3.54
CA PHE A 178 9.89 -6.04 -4.62
C PHE A 178 11.24 -6.42 -5.23
N ASP A 179 12.14 -5.45 -5.42
CA ASP A 179 13.52 -5.71 -5.84
C ASP A 179 14.26 -6.59 -4.82
N LEU A 180 14.11 -6.28 -3.52
CA LEU A 180 14.71 -7.07 -2.45
C LEU A 180 14.13 -8.48 -2.38
N LEU A 181 12.80 -8.64 -2.48
CA LEU A 181 12.11 -9.93 -2.53
C LEU A 181 12.62 -10.79 -3.70
N SER A 182 12.74 -10.18 -4.88
CA SER A 182 13.25 -10.83 -6.09
C SER A 182 14.69 -11.29 -5.92
N SER A 183 15.55 -10.46 -5.31
CA SER A 183 16.95 -10.82 -5.01
C SER A 183 17.10 -12.01 -4.06
N ARG A 184 16.06 -12.28 -3.26
CA ARG A 184 15.99 -13.40 -2.31
C ARG A 184 15.21 -14.60 -2.85
N GLY A 185 14.84 -14.60 -4.13
CA GLY A 185 14.16 -15.71 -4.79
C GLY A 185 12.66 -15.79 -4.53
N VAL A 186 12.03 -14.74 -3.99
CA VAL A 186 10.57 -14.69 -3.88
C VAL A 186 10.00 -14.28 -5.25
N ALA A 187 9.30 -15.20 -5.90
CA ALA A 187 8.66 -14.95 -7.19
C ALA A 187 7.38 -14.14 -7.00
N LEU A 188 7.38 -12.89 -7.48
CA LEU A 188 6.21 -12.04 -7.54
C LEU A 188 5.63 -12.06 -8.97
N PRO A 189 4.39 -12.55 -9.17
CA PRO A 189 3.80 -12.66 -10.51
C PRO A 189 3.55 -11.31 -11.19
N HIS A 190 3.30 -10.25 -10.41
CA HIS A 190 3.10 -8.90 -10.94
C HIS A 190 3.88 -7.86 -10.16
N GLN A 191 4.54 -6.99 -10.90
CA GLN A 191 5.31 -5.85 -10.42
C GLN A 191 4.47 -4.58 -10.44
N TRP A 192 4.93 -3.53 -9.75
CA TRP A 192 4.36 -2.20 -9.89
C TRP A 192 4.57 -1.68 -11.32
N PRO A 193 3.53 -1.14 -11.98
CA PRO A 193 3.67 -0.49 -13.27
C PRO A 193 4.72 0.65 -13.21
N PRO A 194 5.50 0.85 -14.29
CA PRO A 194 6.36 2.03 -14.39
C PRO A 194 5.51 3.29 -14.37
N PHE A 195 6.10 4.40 -13.93
CA PHE A 195 5.39 5.67 -13.89
C PHE A 195 4.94 6.07 -15.30
N LYS A 196 3.68 6.49 -15.46
CA LYS A 196 3.12 6.96 -16.74
C LYS A 196 2.76 8.43 -16.61
N ASP A 197 3.29 9.26 -17.50
CA ASP A 197 2.99 10.71 -17.50
C ASP A 197 1.50 11.01 -17.64
N GLY A 198 0.76 10.15 -18.36
CA GLY A 198 -0.70 10.26 -18.48
C GLY A 198 -1.46 10.15 -17.15
N TRP A 199 -0.82 9.67 -16.06
CA TRP A 199 -1.43 9.70 -14.74
C TRP A 199 -1.59 11.11 -14.19
N LEU A 200 -0.71 12.05 -14.55
CA LEU A 200 -0.77 13.45 -14.08
C LEU A 200 -1.89 14.25 -14.73
N THR A 201 -2.38 13.79 -15.87
CA THR A 201 -3.48 14.39 -16.61
C THR A 201 -4.69 13.47 -16.67
N TRP A 202 -4.69 12.41 -15.86
CA TRP A 202 -5.79 11.45 -15.88
C TRP A 202 -7.07 12.17 -15.48
N SER A 203 -8.06 12.08 -16.35
CA SER A 203 -9.41 12.54 -16.10
C SER A 203 -10.34 11.36 -16.38
N PRO A 204 -11.31 11.08 -15.51
CA PRO A 204 -12.27 10.02 -15.77
C PRO A 204 -13.10 10.36 -17.00
N SER A 205 -13.40 9.36 -17.83
CA SER A 205 -14.52 9.45 -18.75
C SER A 205 -15.81 9.54 -17.93
N ILE A 206 -16.63 10.55 -18.24
CA ILE A 206 -18.00 10.62 -17.73
C ILE A 206 -18.79 9.57 -18.52
N ASP A 207 -18.94 8.38 -17.95
CA ASP A 207 -19.92 7.39 -18.40
C ASP A 207 -21.18 7.46 -17.52
#